data_AF-A0A963EHZ0-F1
#
_entry.id   AF-A0A963EHZ0-F1
#
_cell.length_a   1.000
_cell.length_b   1.000
_cell.length_c   1.000
_cell.angle_alpha   90.00
_cell.angle_beta   90.00
_cell.angle_gamma   90.00
#
_symmetry.space_group_name_H-M   'P 1'
#
loop_
_entity.id
_entity.type
_entity.pdbx_description
1 polymer ?
#
loop_
_entity_poly.entity_id
_entity_poly.type
_entity_poly.pdbx_seq_one_letter_code
_entity_poly.pdbx_strand_id
1 'polypeptide(L)'
;MSGREAARQFGIDRKTVSKILKHSVPPGYRRSGQPVRPKLDPFVAVIDQILEEDKGRLKKQRHTCKRIFERLRDEHGYSGGITIVTDYVRE
;
A
#
# COMPACT_ATOMS: atom_id res chain seq x y z
N MET A 1 37.75 7.05 -14.93
CA MET A 1 36.68 7.72 -15.68
C MET A 1 35.98 8.71 -14.77
N SER A 2 35.82 9.96 -15.19
CA SER A 2 35.13 10.98 -14.38
C SER A 2 33.61 10.83 -14.50
N GLY A 3 32.83 11.16 -13.46
CA GLY A 3 31.36 11.13 -13.54
C GLY A 3 30.77 11.99 -14.68
N ARG A 4 31.47 13.06 -15.10
CA ARG A 4 31.09 13.91 -16.24
C ARG A 4 31.36 13.26 -17.61
N GLU A 5 32.36 12.39 -17.65
CA GLU A 5 32.77 11.64 -18.84
C GLU A 5 31.78 10.48 -19.03
N ALA A 6 31.47 9.74 -17.96
CA ALA A 6 30.44 8.71 -17.95
C ALA A 6 29.06 9.27 -18.37
N ALA A 7 28.65 10.44 -17.86
CA ALA A 7 27.38 11.06 -18.26
C ALA A 7 27.30 11.37 -19.76
N ARG A 8 28.42 11.78 -20.39
CA ARG A 8 28.48 12.05 -21.83
C ARG A 8 28.51 10.78 -22.66
N GLN A 9 29.25 9.77 -22.20
CA GLN A 9 29.40 8.49 -22.90
C GLN A 9 28.12 7.65 -22.87
N PHE A 10 27.42 7.62 -21.73
CA PHE A 10 26.21 6.82 -21.54
C PHE A 10 24.91 7.60 -21.74
N GLY A 11 24.96 8.92 -21.95
CA GLY A 11 23.77 9.77 -22.13
C GLY A 11 22.89 9.88 -20.88
N ILE A 12 23.44 9.57 -19.70
CA ILE A 12 22.71 9.56 -18.42
C ILE A 12 22.91 10.89 -17.70
N ASP A 13 21.87 11.39 -17.04
CA ASP A 13 21.96 12.61 -16.22
C ASP A 13 23.07 12.51 -15.15
N ARG A 14 23.80 13.61 -14.94
CA ARG A 14 24.95 13.65 -14.02
C ARG A 14 24.56 13.29 -12.59
N LYS A 15 23.36 13.64 -12.13
CA LYS A 15 22.86 13.27 -10.79
C LYS A 15 22.59 11.78 -10.71
N THR A 16 22.11 11.17 -11.79
CA THR A 16 21.90 9.72 -11.88
C THR A 16 23.22 8.96 -11.86
N VAL A 17 24.24 9.40 -12.62
CA VAL A 17 25.61 8.84 -12.53
C VAL A 17 26.16 8.96 -11.10
N SER A 18 25.96 10.11 -10.46
CA SER A 18 26.38 10.32 -9.07
C SER A 18 25.65 9.40 -8.08
N LYS A 19 24.37 9.08 -8.33
CA LYS A 19 23.61 8.11 -7.53
C LYS A 19 24.12 6.69 -7.76
N ILE A 20 24.39 6.30 -9.01
CA ILE A 20 24.93 4.98 -9.37
C ILE A 20 26.30 4.77 -8.72
N LEU A 21 27.18 5.78 -8.75
CA LEU A 21 28.50 5.69 -8.12
C LEU A 21 28.44 5.61 -6.58
N LYS A 22 27.39 6.16 -5.96
CA LYS A 22 27.20 6.12 -4.49
C LYS A 22 26.56 4.82 -3.99
N HIS A 23 25.97 4.02 -4.87
CA HIS A 23 25.25 2.81 -4.50
C HIS A 23 25.73 1.63 -5.36
N SER A 24 26.32 0.60 -4.76
CA SER A 24 26.78 -0.59 -5.51
C SER A 24 25.65 -1.33 -6.22
N VAL A 25 24.42 -1.18 -5.72
CA VAL A 25 23.17 -1.65 -6.34
C VAL A 25 22.21 -0.46 -6.32
N PRO A 26 21.47 -0.17 -7.40
CA PRO A 26 20.49 0.91 -7.39
C PRO A 26 19.56 0.75 -6.19
N PRO A 27 19.34 1.81 -5.39
CA PRO A 27 18.42 1.72 -4.27
C PRO A 27 17.05 1.34 -4.83
N GLY A 28 16.56 0.17 -4.43
CA GLY A 28 15.24 -0.32 -4.82
C GLY A 28 14.13 0.61 -4.34
N TYR A 29 12.88 0.23 -4.59
CA TYR A 29 11.73 1.01 -4.14
C TYR A 29 11.78 1.24 -2.62
N ARG A 30 11.84 2.51 -2.21
CA ARG A 30 11.83 2.94 -0.80
C ARG A 30 10.62 3.84 -0.57
N ARG A 31 9.68 3.39 0.26
CA ARG A 31 8.61 4.25 0.79
C ARG A 31 9.14 5.00 2.01
N SER A 32 8.92 6.31 2.07
CA SER A 32 9.34 7.17 3.19
C SER A 32 8.37 7.18 4.37
N GLY A 33 7.19 6.55 4.25
CA GLY A 33 6.20 6.48 5.30
C GLY A 33 5.19 5.36 5.08
N GLN A 34 4.33 5.12 6.07
CA GLN A 34 3.21 4.20 5.93
C GLN A 34 2.23 4.69 4.85
N PRO A 35 1.55 3.78 4.13
CA PRO A 35 0.55 4.16 3.15
C PRO A 35 -0.59 4.94 3.85
N VAL A 36 -0.79 6.20 3.46
CA VAL A 36 -1.92 6.99 3.96
C VAL A 36 -3.19 6.48 3.27
N ARG A 37 -4.25 6.20 4.04
CA ARG A 37 -5.51 5.62 3.53
C ARG A 37 -6.70 6.58 3.76
N PRO A 38 -6.69 7.78 3.18
CA PRO A 38 -7.67 8.83 3.50
C PRO A 38 -9.13 8.45 3.19
N LYS A 39 -9.34 7.47 2.29
CA LYS A 39 -10.68 6.95 1.96
C LYS A 39 -11.16 5.85 2.90
N LEU A 40 -10.25 5.14 3.57
CA LEU A 40 -10.58 4.04 4.47
C LEU A 40 -10.75 4.54 5.90
N ASP A 41 -9.99 5.56 6.31
CA ASP A 41 -9.97 6.09 7.68
C ASP A 41 -11.37 6.32 8.30
N PRO A 42 -12.37 6.86 7.57
CA PRO A 42 -13.72 7.04 8.12
C PRO A 42 -14.48 5.73 8.39
N PHE A 43 -14.08 4.63 7.73
CA PHE A 43 -14.75 3.34 7.78
C PHE A 43 -13.99 2.30 8.61
N VAL A 44 -12.81 2.66 9.14
CA VAL A 44 -11.99 1.78 9.99
C VAL A 44 -12.79 1.24 11.18
N ALA A 45 -13.51 2.12 11.89
CA ALA A 45 -14.33 1.72 13.04
C ALA A 45 -15.42 0.68 12.68
N VAL A 46 -16.00 0.79 11.48
CA VAL A 46 -17.00 -0.16 10.99
C VAL A 46 -16.35 -1.52 10.70
N ILE A 47 -15.18 -1.52 10.07
CA ILE A 47 -14.43 -2.76 9.80
C ILE A 47 -14.08 -3.46 11.10
N ASP A 48 -13.57 -2.71 12.09
CA ASP A 48 -13.18 -3.26 13.38
C ASP A 48 -14.37 -3.88 14.12
N GLN A 49 -15.54 -3.23 14.07
CA GLN A 49 -16.77 -3.78 14.62
C GLN A 49 -17.15 -5.11 13.95
N ILE A 50 -17.11 -5.17 12.61
CA ILE A 50 -17.43 -6.40 11.85
C ILE A 50 -16.44 -7.51 12.20
N LEU A 51 -15.15 -7.20 12.33
CA LEU A 51 -14.11 -8.16 12.71
C LEU A 51 -14.29 -8.66 14.15
N GLU A 52 -14.70 -7.80 15.08
CA GLU A 52 -14.97 -8.17 16.46
C GLU A 52 -16.18 -9.11 16.55
N GLU A 53 -17.26 -8.81 15.83
CA GLU A 53 -18.42 -9.71 15.73
C GLU A 53 -18.05 -11.07 15.13
N ASP A 54 -17.11 -11.11 14.19
CA ASP A 54 -16.62 -12.34 13.57
C ASP A 54 -15.78 -13.22 14.50
N LYS A 55 -15.15 -12.65 15.55
CA LYS A 55 -14.38 -13.44 16.52
C LYS A 55 -15.26 -14.46 17.24
N GLY A 56 -16.49 -14.07 17.58
CA GLY A 56 -17.48 -14.93 18.23
C GLY A 56 -18.14 -15.96 17.30
N ARG A 57 -17.96 -15.82 15.98
CA ARG A 57 -18.58 -16.72 14.99
C ARG A 57 -17.69 -17.90 14.64
N LEU A 58 -18.33 -19.00 14.24
CA LEU A 58 -17.66 -20.16 13.68
C LEU A 58 -16.83 -19.74 12.46
N LYS A 59 -15.65 -20.35 12.27
CA LYS A 59 -14.71 -20.01 11.20
C LYS A 59 -15.33 -19.98 9.80
N LYS A 60 -16.33 -20.82 9.54
CA LYS A 60 -17.07 -20.88 8.25
C LYS A 60 -18.06 -19.73 8.03
N GLN A 61 -18.43 -19.01 9.09
CA GLN A 61 -19.41 -17.91 9.08
C GLN A 61 -18.76 -16.53 9.22
N ARG A 62 -17.43 -16.47 9.36
CA ARG A 62 -16.69 -15.20 9.40
C ARG A 62 -16.75 -14.54 8.03
N HIS A 63 -16.85 -13.22 8.01
CA HIS A 63 -16.85 -12.47 6.78
C HIS A 63 -15.48 -12.58 6.11
N THR A 64 -15.50 -12.74 4.79
CA THR A 64 -14.29 -12.62 3.97
C THR A 64 -14.03 -11.14 3.70
N CYS A 65 -12.79 -10.77 3.35
CA CYS A 65 -12.45 -9.38 3.00
C CYS A 65 -13.36 -8.84 1.88
N LYS A 66 -13.76 -9.71 0.93
CA LYS A 66 -14.74 -9.37 -0.12
C LYS A 66 -16.10 -9.01 0.47
N ARG A 67 -16.58 -9.79 1.45
CA ARG A 67 -17.88 -9.53 2.09
C ARG A 67 -17.85 -8.25 2.93
N ILE A 68 -16.76 -7.98 3.65
CA ILE A 68 -16.59 -6.72 4.38
C ILE A 68 -16.60 -5.53 3.41
N PHE A 69 -15.90 -5.64 2.27
CA PHE A 69 -15.93 -4.61 1.22
C PHE A 69 -17.32 -4.37 0.63
N GLU A 70 -18.08 -5.43 0.34
CA GLU A 70 -19.46 -5.31 -0.15
C GLU A 70 -20.35 -4.58 0.86
N ARG A 71 -20.29 -4.96 2.14
CA ARG A 71 -21.05 -4.27 3.20
C ARG A 71 -20.66 -2.81 3.33
N LEU A 72 -19.36 -2.49 3.29
CA LEU A 72 -18.89 -1.10 3.31
C LEU A 72 -19.42 -0.29 2.12
N ARG A 73 -19.48 -0.88 0.93
CA ARG A 73 -19.99 -0.20 -0.27
C ARG A 73 -21.50 -0.01 -0.19
N ASP A 74 -22.22 -1.07 0.18
CA ASP A 74 -23.67 -1.12 0.09
C ASP A 74 -24.36 -0.44 1.29
N GLU A 75 -23.80 -0.55 2.51
CA GLU A 75 -24.35 0.04 3.75
C GLU A 75 -23.76 1.43 4.05
N HIS A 76 -22.48 1.66 3.74
CA HIS A 76 -21.75 2.86 4.15
C HIS A 76 -21.28 3.75 2.99
N GLY A 77 -21.55 3.38 1.73
CA GLY A 77 -21.19 4.19 0.56
C GLY A 77 -19.69 4.26 0.26
N TYR A 78 -18.91 3.25 0.67
CA TYR A 78 -17.47 3.21 0.43
C TYR A 78 -17.13 3.22 -1.07
N SER A 79 -16.34 4.21 -1.49
CA SER A 79 -15.91 4.42 -2.88
C SER A 79 -14.45 4.00 -3.15
N GLY A 80 -13.78 3.41 -2.16
CA GLY A 80 -12.39 2.96 -2.31
C GLY A 80 -12.28 1.57 -2.93
N GLY A 81 -11.05 1.12 -3.15
CA GLY A 81 -10.78 -0.20 -3.71
C GLY A 81 -10.83 -1.31 -2.65
N ILE A 82 -11.17 -2.53 -3.08
CA ILE A 82 -11.11 -3.74 -2.27
C ILE A 82 -9.69 -4.05 -1.76
N THR A 83 -8.65 -3.63 -2.50
CA THR A 83 -7.25 -3.80 -2.10
C THR A 83 -6.94 -3.08 -0.80
N ILE A 84 -7.43 -1.86 -0.62
CA ILE A 84 -7.22 -1.07 0.61
C ILE A 84 -7.87 -1.75 1.82
N VAL A 85 -9.08 -2.31 1.64
CA VAL A 85 -9.78 -3.09 2.69
C VAL A 85 -9.03 -4.39 2.97
N THR A 86 -8.56 -5.08 1.94
CA THR A 86 -7.83 -6.34 2.08
C THR A 86 -6.50 -6.13 2.78
N ASP A 87 -5.77 -5.07 2.44
CA ASP A 87 -4.52 -4.69 3.09
C ASP A 87 -4.76 -4.34 4.56
N TYR A 88 -5.88 -3.69 4.90
CA TYR A 88 -6.27 -3.40 6.28
C TYR A 88 -6.60 -4.64 7.09
N VAL A 89 -7.38 -5.57 6.53
CA VAL A 89 -7.78 -6.80 7.24
C VAL A 89 -6.60 -7.79 7.40
N ARG A 90 -5.54 -7.66 6.59
CA ARG A 90 -4.33 -8.50 6.67
C ARG A 90 -3.25 -7.96 7.58
N GLU A 91 -3.33 -6.68 7.95
CA GLU A 91 -2.42 -6.01 8.88
C GLU A 91 -2.69 -6.51 10.31
#